data_AF-A0A7Y3P7J7-F1
#
_entry.id   AF-A0A7Y3P7J7-F1
#
_cell.length_a   1.000
_cell.length_b   1.000
_cell.length_c   1.000
_cell.angle_alpha   90.00
_cell.angle_beta   90.00
_cell.angle_gamma   90.00
#
_symmetry.space_group_name_H-M   'P 1'
#
loop_
_entity.id
_entity.type
_entity.pdbx_description
1 polymer ?
#
loop_
_entity_poly.entity_id
_entity_poly.type
_entity_poly.pdbx_seq_one_letter_code
_entity_poly.pdbx_strand_id
1 'polypeptide(L)'
;MKALISVWDKTGVVEFARGLTELGWDLIASGGTSLALAAAGVAHVDVSEVTGFPEMLDGRVKTLHPRIHGGILADRHKESHLEALVHHDISAIDLVVVNLYPFSSDPSIDLIDVGGPTMVRAAAKNHHHVGVVTSPDQYGAVLEELSAHGGLSDDTRHHLARGAFAATAAYDAQIVAWMDRGGALGTRSDDDDLPATLHLTLERAETLRYGENPHQRGARYRLVGQSSWWDHVVHHSGAALSYLNLFDADAAWRLVEELAQEHPGRASAAIIKHANASGAALAETLAGAYEAALEADPMSAFGGVVALGGVVDEDLARAVAAGPQADVIIADGFSPGAEEILVARRKSTRLLSGPRPEALSRTIRTSGGLALVQTPDELRSLPDQWRVVTTARPTPEQWV
;
A
#
# COMPACT_ATOMS: atom_id res chain seq x y z
N MET A 1 -2.81 -29.28 -20.83
CA MET A 1 -2.39 -28.67 -19.55
C MET A 1 -3.64 -28.41 -18.72
N LYS A 2 -3.54 -28.38 -17.39
CA LYS A 2 -4.69 -28.18 -16.50
C LYS A 2 -4.56 -26.94 -15.63
N ALA A 3 -5.62 -26.14 -15.57
CA ALA A 3 -5.73 -24.99 -14.68
C ALA A 3 -6.80 -25.22 -13.60
N LEU A 4 -6.44 -25.01 -12.33
CA LEU A 4 -7.35 -25.01 -11.20
C LEU A 4 -7.73 -23.58 -10.84
N ILE A 5 -9.01 -23.22 -10.95
CA ILE A 5 -9.52 -21.86 -10.72
C ILE A 5 -10.47 -21.86 -9.52
N SER A 6 -10.12 -21.11 -8.48
CA SER A 6 -10.93 -20.96 -7.27
C SER A 6 -10.75 -19.55 -6.71
N VAL A 7 -11.59 -18.63 -7.17
CA VAL A 7 -11.45 -17.19 -6.90
C VAL A 7 -12.65 -16.61 -6.14
N TRP A 8 -12.35 -15.81 -5.12
CA TRP A 8 -13.34 -14.96 -4.46
C TRP A 8 -13.71 -13.76 -5.34
N ASP A 9 -12.74 -12.99 -5.84
CA ASP A 9 -12.97 -11.90 -6.77
C ASP A 9 -13.09 -12.49 -8.19
N LYS A 10 -14.28 -12.31 -8.79
CA LYS A 10 -14.60 -12.84 -10.13
C LYS A 10 -14.27 -11.84 -11.26
N THR A 11 -13.69 -10.69 -10.94
CA THR A 11 -13.27 -9.70 -11.95
C THR A 11 -12.38 -10.35 -13.00
N GLY A 12 -12.80 -10.29 -14.26
CA GLY A 12 -12.06 -10.80 -15.42
C GLY A 12 -11.90 -12.34 -15.50
N VAL A 13 -12.48 -13.12 -14.58
CA VAL A 13 -12.22 -14.57 -14.51
C VAL A 13 -12.79 -15.33 -15.70
N VAL A 14 -13.92 -14.86 -16.24
CA VAL A 14 -14.59 -15.52 -17.39
C VAL A 14 -13.76 -15.34 -18.66
N GLU A 15 -13.28 -14.12 -18.90
CA GLU A 15 -12.40 -13.77 -20.01
C GLU A 15 -11.08 -14.55 -19.90
N PHE A 16 -10.52 -14.61 -18.70
CA PHE A 16 -9.30 -15.37 -18.45
C PHE A 16 -9.48 -16.87 -18.72
N ALA A 17 -10.57 -17.46 -18.22
CA ALA A 17 -10.89 -18.87 -18.44
C ALA A 17 -11.12 -19.20 -19.92
N ARG A 18 -11.82 -18.33 -20.66
CA ARG A 18 -11.99 -18.48 -22.11
C ARG A 18 -10.65 -18.45 -22.84
N GLY A 19 -9.78 -17.50 -22.51
CA GLY A 19 -8.43 -17.45 -23.08
C GLY A 19 -7.63 -18.73 -22.84
N LEU A 20 -7.72 -19.33 -21.65
CA LEU A 20 -7.11 -20.63 -21.36
C LEU A 20 -7.72 -21.76 -22.20
N THR A 21 -9.05 -21.80 -22.33
CA THR A 21 -9.73 -22.80 -23.18
C THR A 21 -9.33 -22.69 -24.65
N GLU A 22 -9.21 -21.48 -25.18
CA GLU A 22 -8.75 -21.21 -26.55
C GLU A 22 -7.31 -21.72 -26.79
N LEU A 23 -6.48 -21.67 -25.74
CA LEU A 23 -5.12 -22.22 -25.73
C LEU A 23 -5.08 -23.74 -25.47
N GLY A 24 -6.23 -24.41 -25.37
CA GLY A 24 -6.32 -25.87 -25.19
C GLY A 24 -6.09 -26.35 -23.76
N TRP A 25 -6.35 -25.52 -22.74
CA TRP A 25 -6.26 -25.91 -21.34
C TRP A 25 -7.56 -26.53 -20.83
N ASP A 26 -7.43 -27.61 -20.07
CA ASP A 26 -8.54 -28.16 -19.30
C ASP A 26 -8.71 -27.35 -18.01
N LEU A 27 -9.95 -27.02 -17.69
CA LEU A 27 -10.28 -26.21 -16.52
C LEU A 27 -10.89 -27.06 -15.40
N ILE A 28 -10.41 -26.85 -14.18
CA ILE A 28 -11.01 -27.36 -12.95
C ILE A 28 -11.47 -26.14 -12.15
N ALA A 29 -12.71 -26.12 -11.66
CA ALA A 29 -13.21 -24.99 -10.87
C ALA A 29 -13.96 -25.45 -9.60
N SER A 30 -14.02 -24.57 -8.59
CA SER A 30 -14.69 -24.88 -7.32
C SER A 30 -15.82 -23.90 -6.99
N GLY A 31 -16.91 -24.40 -6.41
CA GLY A 31 -17.98 -23.62 -5.77
C GLY A 31 -18.47 -22.44 -6.62
N GLY A 32 -18.44 -21.22 -6.06
CA GLY A 32 -18.89 -20.01 -6.75
C GLY A 32 -18.15 -19.69 -8.06
N THR A 33 -16.91 -20.14 -8.23
CA THR A 33 -16.19 -19.99 -9.51
C THR A 33 -16.76 -20.95 -10.56
N SER A 34 -17.01 -22.21 -10.18
CA SER A 34 -17.66 -23.21 -11.04
C SER A 34 -19.02 -22.70 -11.56
N LEU A 35 -19.86 -22.15 -10.66
CA LEU A 35 -21.13 -21.54 -11.04
C LEU A 35 -20.99 -20.36 -12.01
N ALA A 36 -20.03 -19.47 -11.79
CA ALA A 36 -19.79 -18.31 -12.66
C ALA A 36 -19.34 -18.73 -14.07
N LEU A 37 -18.44 -19.72 -14.16
CA LEU A 37 -17.98 -20.26 -15.44
C LEU A 37 -19.11 -21.01 -16.18
N ALA A 38 -19.93 -21.79 -15.46
CA ALA A 38 -21.08 -22.49 -16.04
C ALA A 38 -22.10 -21.49 -16.62
N ALA A 39 -22.42 -20.42 -15.89
CA ALA A 39 -23.34 -19.38 -16.35
C ALA A 39 -22.84 -18.67 -17.62
N ALA A 40 -21.52 -18.58 -17.80
CA ALA A 40 -20.88 -18.01 -18.98
C ALA A 40 -20.65 -19.02 -20.13
N GLY A 41 -21.10 -20.27 -19.97
CA GLY A 41 -20.94 -21.35 -20.96
C GLY A 41 -19.51 -21.85 -21.11
N VAL A 42 -18.64 -21.63 -20.12
CA VAL A 42 -17.25 -22.09 -20.14
C VAL A 42 -17.18 -23.52 -19.59
N ALA A 43 -16.75 -24.45 -20.44
CA ALA A 43 -16.58 -25.85 -20.07
C ALA A 43 -15.47 -26.02 -19.02
N HIS A 44 -15.77 -26.74 -17.96
CA HIS A 44 -14.84 -27.05 -16.87
C HIS A 44 -15.32 -28.28 -16.11
N VAL A 45 -14.43 -28.88 -15.32
CA VAL A 45 -14.72 -29.97 -14.39
C VAL A 45 -14.85 -29.41 -12.98
N ASP A 46 -15.85 -29.83 -12.22
CA ASP A 46 -15.97 -29.42 -10.82
C ASP A 46 -14.94 -30.14 -9.93
N VAL A 47 -14.40 -29.44 -8.92
CA VAL A 47 -13.47 -30.05 -7.95
C VAL A 47 -14.07 -31.30 -7.28
N SER A 48 -15.37 -31.33 -7.02
CA SER A 48 -16.04 -32.51 -6.45
C SER A 48 -15.95 -33.74 -7.35
N GLU A 49 -15.99 -33.57 -8.67
CA GLU A 49 -15.82 -34.65 -9.64
C GLU A 49 -14.36 -35.16 -9.65
N VAL A 50 -13.39 -34.25 -9.57
CA VAL A 50 -11.96 -34.63 -9.50
C VAL A 50 -11.67 -35.40 -8.22
N THR A 51 -12.21 -34.95 -7.10
CA THR A 51 -11.92 -35.53 -5.77
C THR A 51 -12.75 -36.79 -5.50
N GLY A 52 -13.92 -36.93 -6.11
CA GLY A 52 -14.91 -37.96 -5.77
C GLY A 52 -15.59 -37.72 -4.41
N PHE A 53 -15.40 -36.54 -3.82
CA PHE A 53 -15.98 -36.16 -2.54
C PHE A 53 -16.96 -34.99 -2.69
N PRO A 54 -18.16 -35.06 -2.10
CA PRO A 54 -19.11 -33.96 -2.14
C PRO A 54 -18.64 -32.78 -1.30
N GLU A 55 -19.21 -31.60 -1.55
CA GLU A 55 -19.03 -30.45 -0.68
C GLU A 55 -19.61 -30.74 0.72
N MET A 56 -18.86 -30.42 1.78
CA MET A 56 -19.27 -30.60 3.18
C MET A 56 -18.75 -29.47 4.07
N LEU A 57 -19.38 -29.30 5.24
CA LEU A 57 -19.05 -28.24 6.20
C LEU A 57 -19.05 -26.85 5.56
N ASP A 58 -20.09 -26.56 4.77
CA ASP A 58 -20.27 -25.30 4.04
C ASP A 58 -19.05 -24.93 3.15
N GLY A 59 -18.43 -25.95 2.56
CA GLY A 59 -17.31 -25.78 1.62
C GLY A 59 -15.93 -25.63 2.27
N ARG A 60 -15.81 -25.70 3.61
CA ARG A 60 -14.55 -25.48 4.35
C ARG A 60 -13.41 -26.43 3.98
N VAL A 61 -13.71 -27.64 3.50
CA VAL A 61 -12.71 -28.69 3.24
C VAL A 61 -12.64 -29.15 1.78
N LYS A 62 -13.36 -28.47 0.87
CA LYS A 62 -13.58 -28.96 -0.50
C LYS A 62 -12.30 -29.15 -1.34
N THR A 63 -11.27 -28.33 -1.14
CA THR A 63 -10.01 -28.42 -1.88
C THR A 63 -8.88 -29.09 -1.12
N LEU A 64 -9.09 -29.41 0.17
CA LEU A 64 -8.09 -30.03 1.06
C LEU A 64 -8.00 -31.54 0.81
N HIS A 65 -7.67 -31.92 -0.43
CA HIS A 65 -7.72 -33.30 -0.89
C HIS A 65 -6.42 -33.71 -1.62
N PRO A 66 -5.90 -34.94 -1.42
CA PRO A 66 -4.69 -35.41 -2.10
C PRO A 66 -4.78 -35.40 -3.63
N ARG A 67 -5.95 -35.61 -4.23
CA ARG A 67 -6.12 -35.51 -5.70
C ARG A 67 -5.91 -34.09 -6.24
N ILE A 68 -6.11 -33.06 -5.41
CA ILE A 68 -5.81 -31.67 -5.77
C ILE A 68 -4.35 -31.37 -5.43
N HIS A 69 -3.95 -31.55 -4.17
CA HIS A 69 -2.61 -31.17 -3.72
C HIS A 69 -1.50 -32.06 -4.30
N GLY A 70 -1.75 -33.33 -4.59
CA GLY A 70 -0.82 -34.21 -5.30
C GLY A 70 -0.57 -33.72 -6.72
N GLY A 71 -1.63 -33.31 -7.44
CA GLY A 71 -1.52 -32.72 -8.78
C GLY A 71 -0.74 -31.41 -8.80
N ILE A 72 -0.80 -30.63 -7.72
CA ILE A 72 -0.05 -29.36 -7.55
C ILE A 72 1.40 -29.61 -7.10
N LEU A 73 1.64 -30.50 -6.14
CA LEU A 73 2.91 -30.62 -5.40
C LEU A 73 3.88 -31.67 -5.95
N ALA A 74 3.45 -32.50 -6.91
CA ALA A 74 4.36 -33.47 -7.51
C ALA A 74 5.53 -32.75 -8.21
N ASP A 75 6.74 -32.95 -7.68
CA ASP A 75 7.98 -32.59 -8.35
C ASP A 75 8.18 -33.50 -9.57
N ARG A 76 7.97 -32.94 -10.76
CA ARG A 76 7.98 -33.67 -12.03
C ARG A 76 9.38 -34.03 -12.51
N HIS A 77 10.42 -33.60 -11.81
CA HIS A 77 11.79 -34.08 -12.03
C HIS A 77 12.07 -35.42 -11.32
N LYS A 78 11.17 -35.90 -10.45
CA LYS A 78 11.33 -37.14 -9.70
C LYS A 78 10.42 -38.22 -10.25
N GLU A 79 11.00 -39.27 -10.81
CA GLU A 79 10.25 -40.40 -11.36
C GLU A 79 9.27 -40.99 -10.33
N SER A 80 9.71 -41.16 -9.08
CA SER A 80 8.86 -41.70 -8.01
C SER A 80 7.62 -40.85 -7.71
N HIS A 81 7.65 -39.54 -7.99
CA HIS A 81 6.47 -38.68 -7.86
C HIS A 81 5.52 -38.88 -9.04
N LEU A 82 6.04 -39.04 -10.26
CA LEU A 82 5.24 -39.31 -11.46
C LEU A 82 4.56 -40.69 -11.37
N GLU A 83 5.28 -41.71 -10.91
CA GLU A 83 4.73 -43.04 -10.63
C GLU A 83 3.60 -42.98 -9.61
N ALA A 84 3.75 -42.19 -8.54
CA ALA A 84 2.71 -42.00 -7.54
C ALA A 84 1.46 -41.31 -8.12
N LEU A 85 1.63 -40.31 -8.99
CA LEU A 85 0.51 -39.68 -9.68
C LEU A 85 -0.28 -40.69 -10.51
N VAL A 86 0.42 -41.52 -11.30
CA VAL A 86 -0.22 -42.56 -12.13
C VAL A 86 -0.89 -43.62 -11.26
N HIS A 87 -0.21 -44.13 -10.23
CA HIS A 87 -0.72 -45.17 -9.36
C HIS A 87 -2.01 -44.76 -8.62
N HIS A 88 -2.13 -43.48 -8.26
CA HIS A 88 -3.28 -42.95 -7.55
C HIS A 88 -4.31 -42.25 -8.44
N ASP A 89 -4.14 -42.31 -9.77
CA ASP A 89 -5.03 -41.66 -10.75
C ASP A 89 -5.18 -40.15 -10.48
N ILE A 90 -4.03 -39.49 -10.26
CA ILE A 90 -3.95 -38.05 -9.99
C ILE A 90 -3.36 -37.36 -11.21
N SER A 91 -4.12 -36.44 -11.79
CA SER A 91 -3.61 -35.58 -12.87
C SER A 91 -2.76 -34.44 -12.31
N ALA A 92 -1.68 -34.10 -13.01
CA ALA A 92 -0.90 -32.89 -12.73
C ALA A 92 -1.72 -31.62 -13.02
N ILE A 93 -1.46 -30.57 -12.24
CA ILE A 93 -2.03 -29.22 -12.42
C ILE A 93 -0.87 -28.28 -12.77
N ASP A 94 -1.02 -27.50 -13.84
CA ASP A 94 0.02 -26.64 -14.41
C ASP A 94 -0.14 -25.17 -14.00
N LEU A 95 -1.37 -24.76 -13.68
CA LEU A 95 -1.71 -23.41 -13.27
C LEU A 95 -2.73 -23.44 -12.13
N VAL A 96 -2.49 -22.65 -11.09
CA VAL A 96 -3.42 -22.45 -9.97
C VAL A 96 -3.80 -20.98 -9.91
N VAL A 97 -5.10 -20.69 -9.96
CA VAL A 97 -5.66 -19.34 -10.02
C VAL A 97 -6.56 -19.16 -8.81
N VAL A 98 -6.05 -18.45 -7.80
CA VAL A 98 -6.70 -18.32 -6.50
C VAL A 98 -6.44 -16.93 -5.94
N ASN A 99 -7.49 -16.13 -5.77
CA ASN A 99 -7.46 -14.94 -4.94
C ASN A 99 -8.26 -15.18 -3.65
N LEU A 100 -7.75 -14.62 -2.55
CA LEU A 100 -8.26 -14.88 -1.21
C LEU A 100 -9.45 -13.97 -0.90
N TYR A 101 -10.22 -14.32 0.13
CA TYR A 101 -11.26 -13.46 0.67
C TYR A 101 -10.65 -12.12 1.14
N PRO A 102 -11.36 -10.98 0.94
CA PRO A 102 -10.90 -9.67 1.38
C PRO A 102 -11.08 -9.54 2.90
N PHE A 103 -10.25 -10.24 3.67
CA PHE A 103 -10.43 -10.34 5.12
C PHE A 103 -10.50 -8.97 5.80
N SER A 104 -9.72 -8.00 5.33
CA SER A 104 -9.73 -6.62 5.85
C SER A 104 -11.08 -5.89 5.76
N SER A 105 -11.97 -6.22 4.81
CA SER A 105 -13.23 -5.47 4.62
C SER A 105 -14.33 -5.86 5.60
N ASP A 106 -14.38 -7.13 6.03
CA ASP A 106 -15.40 -7.65 6.96
C ASP A 106 -14.82 -8.81 7.80
N PRO A 107 -13.83 -8.53 8.67
CA PRO A 107 -13.02 -9.59 9.28
C PRO A 107 -13.84 -10.42 10.28
N SER A 108 -13.91 -11.74 10.04
CA SER A 108 -14.64 -12.70 10.86
C SER A 108 -14.00 -14.08 10.80
N ILE A 109 -14.34 -14.97 11.74
CA ILE A 109 -13.86 -16.37 11.73
C ILE A 109 -14.21 -17.07 10.42
N ASP A 110 -15.39 -16.77 9.85
CA ASP A 110 -15.87 -17.44 8.64
C ASP A 110 -15.14 -16.99 7.37
N LEU A 111 -14.51 -15.82 7.39
CA LEU A 111 -13.66 -15.34 6.30
C LEU A 111 -12.19 -15.79 6.42
N ILE A 112 -11.83 -16.56 7.45
CA ILE A 112 -10.51 -17.19 7.54
C ILE A 112 -10.47 -18.40 6.59
N ASP A 113 -9.87 -18.19 5.43
CA ASP A 113 -9.72 -19.18 4.38
C ASP A 113 -8.58 -20.14 4.70
N VAL A 114 -8.87 -21.43 4.66
CA VAL A 114 -7.87 -22.51 4.82
C VAL A 114 -7.46 -23.07 3.47
N GLY A 115 -8.43 -23.29 2.58
CA GLY A 115 -8.22 -23.94 1.28
C GLY A 115 -7.42 -23.06 0.32
N GLY A 116 -7.79 -21.78 0.20
CA GLY A 116 -7.14 -20.82 -0.68
C GLY A 116 -5.64 -20.68 -0.38
N PRO A 117 -5.23 -20.29 0.84
CA PRO A 117 -3.81 -20.16 1.19
C PRO A 117 -3.05 -21.48 1.05
N THR A 118 -3.68 -22.63 1.33
CA THR A 118 -3.05 -23.94 1.14
C THR A 118 -2.74 -24.22 -0.33
N MET A 119 -3.69 -23.95 -1.25
CA MET A 119 -3.47 -24.11 -2.69
C MET A 119 -2.42 -23.13 -3.23
N VAL A 120 -2.51 -21.86 -2.83
CA VAL A 120 -1.56 -20.80 -3.23
C VAL A 120 -0.12 -21.17 -2.82
N ARG A 121 0.07 -21.56 -1.55
CA ARG A 121 1.39 -21.97 -1.04
C ARG A 121 1.88 -23.26 -1.69
N ALA A 122 0.99 -24.21 -1.97
CA ALA A 122 1.36 -25.45 -2.65
C ALA A 122 1.89 -25.18 -4.08
N ALA A 123 1.19 -24.35 -4.84
CA ALA A 123 1.59 -23.99 -6.20
C ALA A 123 2.89 -23.17 -6.19
N ALA A 124 2.99 -22.16 -5.31
CA ALA A 124 4.19 -21.34 -5.17
C ALA A 124 5.43 -22.15 -4.74
N LYS A 125 5.26 -23.13 -3.85
CA LYS A 125 6.33 -24.06 -3.46
C LYS A 125 6.82 -24.86 -4.68
N ASN A 126 5.92 -25.31 -5.55
CA ASN A 126 6.23 -26.12 -6.71
C ASN A 126 6.37 -25.30 -8.01
N HIS A 127 6.81 -24.04 -7.91
CA HIS A 127 6.90 -23.11 -9.05
C HIS A 127 7.84 -23.56 -10.17
N HIS A 128 8.70 -24.54 -9.95
CA HIS A 128 9.42 -25.19 -11.04
C HIS A 128 8.48 -25.81 -12.08
N HIS A 129 7.27 -26.19 -11.69
CA HIS A 129 6.31 -26.90 -12.54
C HIS A 129 4.94 -26.23 -12.66
N VAL A 130 4.58 -25.39 -11.69
CA VAL A 130 3.21 -24.84 -11.55
C VAL A 130 3.23 -23.32 -11.51
N GLY A 131 2.46 -22.67 -12.37
CA GLY A 131 2.17 -21.24 -12.27
C GLY A 131 1.14 -20.95 -11.16
N VAL A 132 1.27 -19.83 -10.47
CA VAL A 132 0.30 -19.40 -9.43
C VAL A 132 -0.14 -17.96 -9.68
N VAL A 133 -1.44 -17.75 -9.82
CA VAL A 133 -2.04 -16.44 -10.10
C VAL A 133 -2.93 -16.07 -8.94
N THR A 134 -2.68 -14.92 -8.32
CA THR A 134 -3.35 -14.49 -7.09
C THR A 134 -4.11 -13.17 -7.19
N SER A 135 -4.06 -12.49 -8.34
CA SER A 135 -4.77 -11.24 -8.59
C SER A 135 -5.29 -11.16 -10.03
N PRO A 136 -6.48 -10.59 -10.30
CA PRO A 136 -6.98 -10.32 -11.65
C PRO A 136 -6.01 -9.52 -12.52
N ASP A 137 -5.23 -8.60 -11.95
CA ASP A 137 -4.28 -7.78 -12.70
C ASP A 137 -3.15 -8.59 -13.38
N GLN A 138 -2.97 -9.85 -12.96
CA GLN A 138 -1.98 -10.76 -13.52
C GLN A 138 -2.51 -11.52 -14.74
N TYR A 139 -3.83 -11.53 -14.98
CA TYR A 139 -4.47 -12.35 -16.02
C TYR A 139 -3.95 -12.03 -17.42
N GLY A 140 -3.85 -10.74 -17.76
CA GLY A 140 -3.41 -10.30 -19.09
C GLY A 140 -2.00 -10.79 -19.42
N ALA A 141 -1.02 -10.46 -18.57
CA ALA A 141 0.38 -10.86 -18.79
C ALA A 141 0.57 -12.38 -18.84
N VAL A 142 -0.18 -13.13 -18.02
CA VAL A 142 -0.15 -14.60 -18.04
C VAL A 142 -0.71 -15.15 -19.36
N LEU A 143 -1.86 -14.67 -19.83
CA LEU A 143 -2.41 -15.11 -21.12
C LEU A 143 -1.50 -14.75 -22.29
N GLU A 144 -0.93 -13.56 -22.28
CA GLU A 144 0.02 -13.10 -23.31
C GLU A 144 1.22 -14.04 -23.41
N GLU A 145 1.85 -14.38 -22.27
CA GLU A 145 2.99 -15.30 -22.25
C GLU A 145 2.60 -16.72 -22.65
N LEU A 146 1.48 -17.24 -22.15
CA LEU A 146 0.97 -18.56 -22.52
C LEU A 146 0.67 -18.66 -24.01
N SER A 147 0.09 -17.62 -24.61
CA SER A 147 -0.20 -17.55 -26.04
C SER A 147 1.08 -17.49 -26.88
N ALA A 148 2.07 -16.71 -26.45
CA ALA A 148 3.32 -16.53 -27.17
C ALA A 148 4.25 -17.76 -27.11
N HIS A 149 4.25 -18.50 -26.01
CA HIS A 149 5.26 -19.52 -25.73
C HIS A 149 4.69 -20.92 -25.43
N GLY A 150 3.38 -21.07 -25.30
CA GLY A 150 2.73 -22.34 -24.95
C GLY A 150 2.91 -22.76 -23.48
N GLY A 151 3.52 -21.91 -22.66
CA GLY A 151 3.80 -22.15 -21.25
C GLY A 151 4.44 -20.92 -20.61
N LEU A 152 4.44 -20.88 -19.28
CA LEU A 152 5.14 -19.83 -18.53
C LEU A 152 6.63 -20.15 -18.48
N SER A 153 7.49 -19.12 -18.48
CA SER A 153 8.92 -19.26 -18.22
C SER A 153 9.22 -19.52 -16.74
N ASP A 154 10.43 -20.02 -16.45
CA ASP A 154 10.91 -20.22 -15.07
C ASP A 154 10.93 -18.90 -14.29
N ASP A 155 11.33 -17.79 -14.95
CA ASP A 155 11.37 -16.45 -14.36
C ASP A 155 9.96 -15.98 -13.98
N THR A 156 8.99 -16.13 -14.90
CA THR A 156 7.59 -15.79 -14.60
C THR A 156 7.04 -16.64 -13.46
N ARG A 157 7.23 -17.96 -13.47
CA ARG A 157 6.74 -18.81 -12.38
C ARG A 157 7.40 -18.45 -11.04
N HIS A 158 8.69 -18.13 -11.03
CA HIS A 158 9.38 -17.65 -9.83
C HIS A 158 8.82 -16.31 -9.33
N HIS A 159 8.61 -15.35 -10.23
CA HIS A 159 8.04 -14.05 -9.90
C HIS A 159 6.63 -14.18 -9.32
N LEU A 160 5.78 -14.97 -9.97
CA LEU A 160 4.43 -15.30 -9.52
C LEU A 160 4.44 -15.98 -8.14
N ALA A 161 5.33 -16.94 -7.92
CA ALA A 161 5.47 -17.63 -6.63
C ALA A 161 5.90 -16.69 -5.50
N ARG A 162 6.85 -15.76 -5.76
CA ARG A 162 7.24 -14.71 -4.82
C ARG A 162 6.05 -13.81 -4.49
N GLY A 163 5.24 -13.44 -5.48
CA GLY A 163 4.00 -12.69 -5.29
C GLY A 163 2.98 -13.43 -4.43
N ALA A 164 2.78 -14.73 -4.69
CA ALA A 164 1.87 -15.60 -3.94
C ALA A 164 2.25 -15.75 -2.46
N PHE A 165 3.54 -15.91 -2.14
CA PHE A 165 3.99 -15.91 -0.74
C PHE A 165 3.83 -14.54 -0.07
N ALA A 166 4.04 -13.44 -0.80
CA ALA A 166 3.77 -12.11 -0.27
C ALA A 166 2.27 -11.90 0.02
N ALA A 167 1.38 -12.36 -0.85
CA ALA A 167 -0.07 -12.28 -0.67
C ALA A 167 -0.54 -13.06 0.57
N THR A 168 -0.03 -14.29 0.77
CA THR A 168 -0.39 -15.10 1.94
C THR A 168 0.21 -14.55 3.24
N ALA A 169 1.43 -14.00 3.21
CA ALA A 169 1.99 -13.28 4.37
C ALA A 169 1.16 -12.05 4.76
N ALA A 170 0.68 -11.29 3.76
CA ALA A 170 -0.20 -10.15 3.98
C ALA A 170 -1.54 -10.57 4.60
N TYR A 171 -2.11 -11.67 4.11
CA TYR A 171 -3.36 -12.23 4.59
C TYR A 171 -3.28 -12.68 6.06
N ASP A 172 -2.27 -13.46 6.41
CA ASP A 172 -2.06 -13.92 7.79
C ASP A 172 -1.81 -12.74 8.75
N ALA A 173 -1.07 -11.71 8.31
CA ALA A 173 -0.87 -10.49 9.08
C ALA A 173 -2.20 -9.77 9.39
N GLN A 174 -3.16 -9.75 8.47
CA GLN A 174 -4.49 -9.16 8.70
C GLN A 174 -5.29 -9.98 9.74
N ILE A 175 -5.20 -11.32 9.69
CA ILE A 175 -5.83 -12.20 10.67
C ILE A 175 -5.26 -11.95 12.06
N VAL A 176 -3.93 -11.90 12.20
CA VAL A 176 -3.27 -11.60 13.48
C VAL A 176 -3.69 -10.23 14.00
N ALA A 177 -3.68 -9.20 13.16
CA ALA A 177 -4.10 -7.86 13.55
C ALA A 177 -5.58 -7.80 14.01
N TRP A 178 -6.46 -8.60 13.41
CA TRP A 178 -7.86 -8.71 13.86
C TRP A 178 -7.99 -9.48 15.18
N MET A 179 -7.23 -10.57 15.37
CA MET A 179 -7.17 -11.28 16.65
C MET A 179 -6.58 -10.40 17.75
N ASP A 180 -5.62 -9.53 17.42
CA ASP A 180 -5.06 -8.55 18.34
C ASP A 180 -6.08 -7.50 18.80
N ARG A 181 -7.15 -7.27 18.03
CA ARG A 181 -8.28 -6.42 18.43
C ARG A 181 -9.42 -7.18 19.12
N GLY A 182 -9.12 -8.36 19.66
CA GLY A 182 -10.08 -9.20 20.38
C GLY A 182 -10.82 -10.23 19.53
N GLY A 183 -10.65 -10.20 18.20
CA GLY A 183 -11.24 -11.16 17.27
C GLY A 183 -12.74 -11.43 17.52
N ALA A 184 -13.15 -12.69 17.45
CA ALA A 184 -14.53 -13.10 17.71
C ALA A 184 -14.94 -13.06 19.19
N LEU A 185 -13.98 -12.87 20.11
CA LEU A 185 -14.24 -12.83 21.55
C LEU A 185 -14.56 -11.40 22.03
N GLY A 186 -14.37 -10.39 21.17
CA GLY A 186 -14.78 -9.00 21.41
C GLY A 186 -14.12 -8.32 22.62
N THR A 187 -13.10 -8.92 23.21
CA THR A 187 -12.51 -8.49 24.49
C THR A 187 -10.99 -8.42 24.41
N ARG A 188 -10.48 -7.24 24.08
CA ARG A 188 -9.18 -6.72 24.53
C ARG A 188 -9.38 -5.26 24.94
N SER A 189 -8.67 -4.79 25.96
CA SER A 189 -8.70 -3.40 26.39
C SER A 189 -8.20 -2.49 25.26
N ASP A 190 -8.75 -1.28 25.16
CA ASP A 190 -8.29 -0.21 24.25
C ASP A 190 -6.79 0.17 24.43
N ASP A 191 -6.13 -0.34 25.48
CA ASP A 191 -4.72 -0.11 25.83
C ASP A 191 -3.67 -0.87 24.97
N ASP A 192 -4.07 -1.59 23.91
CA ASP A 192 -3.16 -2.40 23.08
C ASP A 192 -2.78 -1.72 21.74
N ASP A 193 -2.60 -0.40 21.73
CA ASP A 193 -2.07 0.35 20.57
C ASP A 193 -0.73 -0.21 20.05
N LEU A 194 -0.01 -0.96 20.90
CA LEU A 194 1.26 -1.62 20.62
C LEU A 194 1.15 -3.14 20.90
N PRO A 195 0.68 -3.94 19.92
CA PRO A 195 0.50 -5.38 20.10
C PRO A 195 1.83 -6.14 20.27
N ALA A 196 1.73 -7.39 20.73
CA ALA A 196 2.89 -8.27 20.96
C ALA A 196 3.73 -8.53 19.70
N THR A 197 3.11 -8.47 18.52
CA THR A 197 3.77 -8.60 17.23
C THR A 197 3.31 -7.52 16.26
N LEU A 198 4.25 -6.90 15.55
CA LEU A 198 3.96 -5.92 14.51
C LEU A 198 4.25 -6.50 13.13
N HIS A 199 3.22 -6.52 12.29
CA HIS A 199 3.32 -7.00 10.92
C HIS A 199 3.22 -5.82 9.94
N LEU A 200 4.35 -5.49 9.29
CA LEU A 200 4.43 -4.44 8.28
C LEU A 200 4.47 -5.07 6.89
N THR A 201 3.30 -5.21 6.26
CA THR A 201 3.20 -5.64 4.87
C THR A 201 3.24 -4.43 3.96
N LEU A 202 4.40 -4.20 3.36
CA LEU A 202 4.68 -3.04 2.52
C LEU A 202 4.82 -3.44 1.05
N GLU A 203 4.20 -2.68 0.16
CA GLU A 203 4.41 -2.75 -1.28
C GLU A 203 5.13 -1.50 -1.79
N ARG A 204 6.00 -1.68 -2.80
CA ARG A 204 6.77 -0.57 -3.36
C ARG A 204 5.85 0.27 -4.25
N ALA A 205 5.60 1.51 -3.87
CA ALA A 205 4.84 2.48 -4.64
C ALA A 205 5.70 3.14 -5.73
N GLU A 206 6.94 3.50 -5.39
CA GLU A 206 7.81 4.25 -6.30
C GLU A 206 9.30 3.94 -6.02
N THR A 207 10.11 3.81 -7.06
CA THR A 207 11.59 3.79 -6.89
C THR A 207 12.11 5.21 -6.99
N LEU A 208 12.92 5.62 -6.02
CA LEU A 208 13.50 6.96 -5.98
C LEU A 208 14.89 6.95 -6.60
N ARG A 209 15.36 8.14 -7.00
CA ARG A 209 16.67 8.31 -7.64
C ARG A 209 17.83 7.77 -6.80
N TYR A 210 17.78 8.00 -5.49
CA TYR A 210 18.71 7.50 -4.47
C TYR A 210 18.03 7.59 -3.08
N GLY A 211 18.70 7.11 -2.03
CA GLY A 211 18.27 7.23 -0.63
C GLY A 211 18.52 8.63 -0.06
N GLU A 212 18.91 8.75 1.21
CA GLU A 212 19.33 10.06 1.77
C GLU A 212 20.56 10.60 1.04
N ASN A 213 21.48 9.71 0.63
CA ASN A 213 22.72 10.04 -0.05
C ASN A 213 22.78 9.38 -1.45
N PRO A 214 23.51 9.96 -2.43
CA PRO A 214 23.56 9.45 -3.81
C PRO A 214 24.03 8.00 -4.00
N HIS A 215 24.82 7.47 -3.07
CA HIS A 215 25.30 6.09 -3.13
C HIS A 215 24.30 5.07 -2.55
N GLN A 216 23.22 5.54 -1.93
CA GLN A 216 22.16 4.72 -1.35
C GLN A 216 21.02 4.57 -2.36
N ARG A 217 20.29 3.45 -2.29
CA ARG A 217 19.06 3.24 -3.06
C ARG A 217 17.85 3.62 -2.20
N GLY A 218 16.89 4.32 -2.79
CA GLY A 218 15.67 4.75 -2.11
C GLY A 218 14.41 4.28 -2.85
N ALA A 219 13.33 4.06 -2.11
CA ALA A 219 12.02 3.75 -2.67
C ALA A 219 10.94 4.15 -1.66
N ARG A 220 9.79 4.62 -2.16
CA ARG A 220 8.58 4.84 -1.37
C ARG A 220 7.79 3.54 -1.30
N TYR A 221 7.38 3.16 -0.10
CA TYR A 221 6.55 1.99 0.15
C TYR A 221 5.24 2.43 0.81
N ARG A 222 4.17 1.68 0.57
CA ARG A 222 2.85 1.86 1.21
C ARG A 222 2.39 0.56 1.85
N LEU A 223 1.51 0.66 2.83
CA LEU A 223 0.86 -0.51 3.42
C LEU A 223 -0.06 -1.16 2.37
N VAL A 224 0.05 -2.49 2.23
CA VAL A 224 -0.79 -3.25 1.29
C VAL A 224 -2.26 -3.06 1.64
N GLY A 225 -3.07 -2.73 0.64
CA GLY A 225 -4.52 -2.53 0.80
C GLY A 225 -4.91 -1.16 1.36
N GLN A 226 -3.95 -0.25 1.53
CA GLN A 226 -4.20 1.13 1.96
C GLN A 226 -3.71 2.11 0.90
N SER A 227 -4.38 3.27 0.82
CA SER A 227 -3.85 4.44 0.14
C SER A 227 -3.16 5.36 1.15
N SER A 228 -2.14 6.08 0.71
CA SER A 228 -1.55 7.18 1.47
C SER A 228 -1.96 8.52 0.87
N TRP A 229 -1.94 9.60 1.65
CA TRP A 229 -2.11 10.96 1.10
C TRP A 229 -1.12 11.26 -0.03
N TRP A 230 0.09 10.69 0.04
CA TRP A 230 1.10 10.75 -1.02
C TRP A 230 0.63 10.21 -2.36
N ASP A 231 -0.32 9.27 -2.38
CA ASP A 231 -0.88 8.71 -3.64
C ASP A 231 -1.85 9.69 -4.32
N HIS A 232 -2.26 10.75 -3.62
CA HIS A 232 -3.15 11.80 -4.11
C HIS A 232 -2.43 13.15 -4.31
N VAL A 233 -1.11 13.18 -4.10
CA VAL A 233 -0.31 14.37 -4.37
C VAL A 233 -0.15 14.56 -5.88
N VAL A 234 -0.52 15.75 -6.36
CA VAL A 234 -0.32 16.17 -7.74
C VAL A 234 1.03 16.87 -7.85
N HIS A 235 1.88 16.36 -8.74
CA HIS A 235 3.15 16.98 -9.09
C HIS A 235 2.96 17.82 -10.37
N HIS A 236 2.80 19.13 -10.19
CA HIS A 236 2.49 20.08 -11.27
C HIS A 236 3.69 20.32 -12.18
N SER A 237 4.88 20.48 -11.59
CA SER A 237 6.11 20.78 -12.33
C SER A 237 7.36 20.53 -11.49
N GLY A 238 8.52 20.53 -12.15
CA GLY A 238 9.83 20.35 -11.53
C GLY A 238 10.45 18.99 -11.83
N ALA A 239 11.61 18.73 -11.23
CA ALA A 239 12.29 17.44 -11.36
C ALA A 239 11.63 16.37 -10.47
N ALA A 240 11.86 15.08 -10.73
CA ALA A 240 11.42 14.00 -9.84
C ALA A 240 11.86 14.24 -8.37
N LEU A 241 11.01 13.85 -7.42
CA LEU A 241 11.28 14.00 -5.98
C LEU A 241 12.42 13.05 -5.56
N SER A 242 13.32 13.57 -4.73
CA SER A 242 14.31 12.74 -4.02
C SER A 242 13.74 12.18 -2.72
N TYR A 243 14.46 11.26 -2.08
CA TYR A 243 14.13 10.75 -0.75
C TYR A 243 13.96 11.87 0.28
N LEU A 244 14.91 12.80 0.35
CA LEU A 244 14.84 13.92 1.29
C LEU A 244 13.74 14.93 0.92
N ASN A 245 13.41 15.08 -0.37
CA ASN A 245 12.28 15.93 -0.74
C ASN A 245 10.95 15.37 -0.20
N LEU A 246 10.75 14.05 -0.26
CA LEU A 246 9.56 13.42 0.35
C LEU A 246 9.56 13.58 1.87
N PHE A 247 10.71 13.32 2.51
CA PHE A 247 10.84 13.41 3.97
C PHE A 247 10.59 14.82 4.50
N ASP A 248 11.21 15.83 3.90
CA ASP A 248 11.06 17.23 4.31
C ASP A 248 9.66 17.77 3.95
N ALA A 249 9.07 17.34 2.83
CA ALA A 249 7.71 17.75 2.47
C ALA A 249 6.62 17.12 3.34
N ASP A 250 6.78 15.87 3.79
CA ASP A 250 5.85 15.26 4.76
C ASP A 250 5.88 16.05 6.08
N ALA A 251 7.08 16.36 6.59
CA ALA A 251 7.24 17.16 7.80
C ALA A 251 6.66 18.57 7.66
N ALA A 252 6.92 19.25 6.52
CA ALA A 252 6.43 20.61 6.28
C ALA A 252 4.91 20.65 6.17
N TRP A 253 4.33 19.70 5.43
CA TRP A 253 2.89 19.64 5.19
C TRP A 253 2.11 19.29 6.45
N ARG A 254 2.60 18.32 7.24
CA ARG A 254 2.01 17.99 8.55
C ARG A 254 2.03 19.18 9.50
N LEU A 255 3.15 19.90 9.62
CA LEU A 255 3.23 21.07 10.49
C LEU A 255 2.24 22.17 10.10
N VAL A 256 2.11 22.45 8.80
CA VAL A 256 1.15 23.46 8.29
C VAL A 256 -0.29 23.08 8.61
N GLU A 257 -0.64 21.80 8.46
CA GLU A 257 -1.97 21.25 8.74
C GLU A 257 -2.28 21.21 10.25
N GLU A 258 -1.30 20.86 11.08
CA GLU A 258 -1.40 20.91 12.54
C GLU A 258 -1.66 22.35 13.01
N LEU A 259 -0.88 23.32 12.52
CA LEU A 259 -1.08 24.75 12.83
C LEU A 259 -2.46 25.25 12.38
N ALA A 260 -2.91 24.85 11.19
CA ALA A 260 -4.23 25.22 10.68
C ALA A 260 -5.37 24.61 11.53
N GLN A 261 -5.18 23.38 12.03
CA GLN A 261 -6.16 22.72 12.91
C GLN A 261 -6.23 23.39 14.29
N GLU A 262 -5.08 23.72 14.89
CA GLU A 262 -5.02 24.35 16.22
C GLU A 262 -5.52 25.79 16.20
N HIS A 263 -5.37 26.50 15.08
CA HIS A 263 -5.79 27.90 14.94
C HIS A 263 -6.72 28.12 13.73
N PRO A 264 -7.97 27.62 13.78
CA PRO A 264 -8.93 27.78 12.68
C PRO A 264 -9.13 29.25 12.28
N GLY A 265 -9.13 29.50 10.97
CA GLY A 265 -9.32 30.84 10.40
C GLY A 265 -8.03 31.69 10.30
N ARG A 266 -6.89 31.17 10.75
CA ARG A 266 -5.56 31.71 10.43
C ARG A 266 -4.98 30.96 9.24
N ALA A 267 -4.24 31.65 8.39
CA ALA A 267 -3.40 31.03 7.37
C ALA A 267 -2.09 30.54 8.01
N SER A 268 -1.60 29.37 7.59
CA SER A 268 -0.35 28.78 8.08
C SER A 268 0.66 28.63 6.95
N ALA A 269 1.94 28.82 7.28
CA ALA A 269 3.06 28.52 6.42
C ALA A 269 4.21 27.94 7.22
N ALA A 270 4.97 27.03 6.62
CA ALA A 270 6.19 26.48 7.21
C ALA A 270 7.29 26.34 6.17
N ILE A 271 8.53 26.50 6.62
CA ILE A 271 9.73 26.26 5.83
C ILE A 271 10.58 25.23 6.57
N ILE A 272 10.77 24.07 5.95
CA ILE A 272 11.55 22.96 6.50
C ILE A 272 12.84 22.79 5.70
N LYS A 273 13.94 22.47 6.39
CA LYS A 273 15.18 22.02 5.77
C LYS A 273 15.83 20.93 6.60
N HIS A 274 16.09 19.77 5.97
CA HIS A 274 16.69 18.62 6.65
C HIS A 274 15.89 18.22 7.91
N ALA A 275 14.57 18.14 7.76
CA ALA A 275 13.59 17.86 8.81
C ALA A 275 13.56 18.82 10.01
N ASN A 276 14.17 20.00 9.88
CA ASN A 276 14.11 21.06 10.89
C ASN A 276 13.33 22.25 10.35
N ALA A 277 12.46 22.85 11.17
CA ALA A 277 11.78 24.09 10.81
C ALA A 277 12.76 25.25 10.86
N SER A 278 13.02 25.88 9.71
CA SER A 278 13.71 27.19 9.66
C SER A 278 12.75 28.32 10.00
N GLY A 279 11.45 28.11 9.78
CA GLY A 279 10.40 29.00 10.24
C GLY A 279 9.02 28.41 10.06
N ALA A 280 8.08 28.82 10.90
CA ALA A 280 6.67 28.50 10.79
C ALA A 280 5.87 29.67 11.36
N ALA A 281 4.73 29.99 10.75
CA ALA A 281 3.95 31.15 11.15
C ALA A 281 2.46 30.96 10.88
N LEU A 282 1.68 31.67 11.69
CA LEU A 282 0.25 31.89 11.53
C LEU A 282 0.01 33.37 11.24
N ALA A 283 -0.89 33.68 10.32
CA ALA A 283 -1.27 35.05 10.01
C ALA A 283 -2.74 35.14 9.55
N GLU A 284 -3.21 36.36 9.29
CA GLU A 284 -4.54 36.59 8.70
C GLU A 284 -4.59 36.22 7.21
N THR A 285 -3.45 36.30 6.51
CA THR A 285 -3.33 36.00 5.09
C THR A 285 -2.18 35.04 4.84
N LEU A 286 -2.28 34.23 3.78
CA LEU A 286 -1.24 33.26 3.43
C LEU A 286 0.09 33.94 3.07
N ALA A 287 0.04 35.13 2.46
CA ALA A 287 1.22 35.95 2.21
C ALA A 287 1.89 36.42 3.50
N GLY A 288 1.12 36.91 4.47
CA GLY A 288 1.66 37.29 5.78
C GLY A 288 2.27 36.11 6.53
N ALA A 289 1.65 34.92 6.43
CA ALA A 289 2.20 33.71 7.03
C ALA A 289 3.52 33.30 6.37
N TYR A 290 3.59 33.33 5.03
CA TYR A 290 4.83 33.04 4.30
C TYR A 290 5.96 34.02 4.64
N GLU A 291 5.67 35.32 4.65
CA GLU A 291 6.66 36.36 4.96
C GLU A 291 7.20 36.21 6.39
N ALA A 292 6.32 35.99 7.38
CA ALA A 292 6.72 35.78 8.76
C ALA A 292 7.52 34.48 8.95
N ALA A 293 7.14 33.39 8.29
CA ALA A 293 7.90 32.13 8.32
C ALA A 293 9.28 32.29 7.67
N LEU A 294 9.40 33.10 6.62
CA LEU A 294 10.68 33.39 5.97
C LEU A 294 11.57 34.28 6.84
N GLU A 295 11.01 35.28 7.52
CA GLU A 295 11.76 36.23 8.37
C GLU A 295 12.45 35.55 9.55
N ALA A 296 11.91 34.42 10.04
CA ALA A 296 12.52 33.65 11.13
C ALA A 296 13.97 33.21 10.84
N ASP A 297 14.23 32.65 9.65
CA ASP A 297 15.59 32.35 9.19
C ASP A 297 15.68 32.31 7.64
N PRO A 298 15.91 33.48 7.00
CA PRO A 298 16.01 33.58 5.54
C PRO A 298 17.21 32.82 4.96
N MET A 299 18.29 32.67 5.74
CA MET A 299 19.49 31.98 5.27
C MET A 299 19.26 30.48 5.20
N SER A 300 18.61 29.90 6.21
CA SER A 300 18.29 28.48 6.21
C SER A 300 17.19 28.13 5.22
N ALA A 301 16.27 29.05 4.92
CA ALA A 301 15.20 28.83 3.94
C ALA A 301 15.69 28.48 2.51
N PHE A 302 16.91 28.87 2.13
CA PHE A 302 17.48 28.52 0.82
C PHE A 302 17.67 27.00 0.66
N GLY A 303 17.09 26.43 -0.39
CA GLY A 303 17.08 24.99 -0.68
C GLY A 303 16.14 24.19 0.20
N GLY A 304 15.26 24.85 0.96
CA GLY A 304 14.27 24.20 1.82
C GLY A 304 12.98 23.80 1.08
N VAL A 305 12.06 23.21 1.84
CA VAL A 305 10.67 22.95 1.45
C VAL A 305 9.77 24.02 2.03
N VAL A 306 9.00 24.69 1.18
CA VAL A 306 8.00 25.68 1.59
C VAL A 306 6.62 25.03 1.54
N ALA A 307 5.92 24.98 2.67
CA ALA A 307 4.56 24.49 2.78
C ALA A 307 3.59 25.66 3.07
N LEU A 308 2.46 25.69 2.37
CA LEU A 308 1.49 26.79 2.39
C LEU A 308 0.06 26.23 2.55
N GLY A 309 -0.58 26.46 3.70
CA GLY A 309 -1.89 25.89 4.06
C GLY A 309 -3.07 26.59 3.38
N GLY A 310 -3.01 26.72 2.07
CA GLY A 310 -4.04 27.37 1.26
C GLY A 310 -3.70 27.38 -0.23
N VAL A 311 -4.64 27.84 -1.05
CA VAL A 311 -4.42 28.00 -2.49
C VAL A 311 -3.48 29.18 -2.73
N VAL A 312 -2.39 28.92 -3.47
CA VAL A 312 -1.42 29.95 -3.85
C VAL A 312 -1.95 30.74 -5.04
N ASP A 313 -2.16 32.03 -4.84
CA ASP A 313 -2.52 32.99 -5.89
C ASP A 313 -1.28 33.62 -6.55
N GLU A 314 -1.49 34.44 -7.57
CA GLU A 314 -0.46 35.08 -8.37
C GLU A 314 0.43 36.04 -7.56
N ASP A 315 -0.12 36.70 -6.55
CA ASP A 315 0.61 37.68 -5.76
C ASP A 315 1.50 36.98 -4.74
N LEU A 316 0.99 35.94 -4.07
CA LEU A 316 1.81 35.06 -3.24
C LEU A 316 2.87 34.34 -4.08
N ALA A 317 2.53 33.85 -5.27
CA ALA A 317 3.50 33.22 -6.17
C ALA A 317 4.64 34.18 -6.53
N ARG A 318 4.36 35.47 -6.75
CA ARG A 318 5.39 36.50 -6.98
C ARG A 318 6.27 36.71 -5.75
N ALA A 319 5.68 36.78 -4.55
CA ALA A 319 6.42 36.92 -3.30
C ALA A 319 7.34 35.71 -3.06
N VAL A 320 6.80 34.50 -3.19
CA VAL A 320 7.56 33.26 -3.09
C VAL A 320 8.66 33.23 -4.13
N ALA A 321 8.38 33.56 -5.40
CA ALA A 321 9.37 33.57 -6.47
C ALA A 321 10.53 34.55 -6.20
N ALA A 322 10.27 35.68 -5.53
CA ALA A 322 11.26 36.68 -5.17
C ALA A 322 12.12 36.29 -3.94
N GLY A 323 11.62 35.39 -3.09
CA GLY A 323 12.34 34.87 -1.92
C GLY A 323 13.46 33.87 -2.27
N PRO A 324 14.10 33.26 -1.25
CA PRO A 324 15.14 32.24 -1.46
C PRO A 324 14.63 31.05 -2.27
N GLN A 325 15.50 30.49 -3.11
CA GLN A 325 15.20 29.30 -3.92
C GLN A 325 14.71 28.17 -3.00
N ALA A 326 13.53 27.62 -3.27
CA ALA A 326 13.02 26.42 -2.60
C ALA A 326 13.24 25.19 -3.48
N ASP A 327 13.51 24.04 -2.88
CA ASP A 327 13.61 22.76 -3.58
C ASP A 327 12.23 22.18 -3.89
N VAL A 328 11.29 22.36 -2.97
CA VAL A 328 9.88 21.94 -3.07
C VAL A 328 8.99 23.08 -2.56
N ILE A 329 7.85 23.29 -3.22
CA ILE A 329 6.74 24.08 -2.71
C ILE A 329 5.52 23.17 -2.68
N ILE A 330 4.87 23.04 -1.53
CA ILE A 330 3.64 22.26 -1.35
C ILE A 330 2.51 23.14 -0.82
N ALA A 331 1.31 22.99 -1.37
CA ALA A 331 0.13 23.76 -1.00
C ALA A 331 -1.18 22.98 -1.22
N ASP A 332 -2.33 23.54 -0.82
CA ASP A 332 -3.64 22.96 -1.15
C ASP A 332 -3.89 22.96 -2.67
N GLY A 333 -3.31 23.94 -3.36
CA GLY A 333 -3.43 24.12 -4.80
C GLY A 333 -2.76 25.40 -5.27
N PHE A 334 -2.75 25.61 -6.58
CA PHE A 334 -2.22 26.80 -7.23
C PHE A 334 -3.28 27.35 -8.20
N SER A 335 -3.42 28.67 -8.27
CA SER A 335 -4.12 29.28 -9.41
C SER A 335 -3.31 29.03 -10.69
N PRO A 336 -3.95 29.00 -11.88
CA PRO A 336 -3.21 28.81 -13.13
C PRO A 336 -2.09 29.83 -13.33
N GLY A 337 -2.33 31.10 -12.97
CA GLY A 337 -1.31 32.14 -13.05
C GLY A 337 -0.18 31.96 -12.03
N ALA A 338 -0.48 31.47 -10.82
CA ALA A 338 0.52 31.19 -9.80
C ALA A 338 1.51 30.11 -10.25
N GLU A 339 1.01 29.03 -10.85
CA GLU A 339 1.85 27.96 -11.38
C GLU A 339 2.79 28.48 -12.47
N GLU A 340 2.27 29.23 -13.44
CA GLU A 340 3.07 29.83 -14.52
C GLU A 340 4.21 30.71 -13.98
N ILE A 341 3.92 31.55 -12.98
CA ILE A 341 4.91 32.45 -12.34
C ILE A 341 6.01 31.63 -11.67
N LEU A 342 5.64 30.63 -10.88
CA LEU A 342 6.60 29.79 -10.15
C LEU A 342 7.45 28.95 -11.12
N VAL A 343 6.85 28.31 -12.12
CA VAL A 343 7.57 27.51 -13.12
C VAL A 343 8.55 28.37 -13.92
N ALA A 344 8.14 29.58 -14.33
CA ALA A 344 8.99 30.47 -15.13
C ALA A 344 10.26 30.89 -14.36
N ARG A 345 10.14 31.12 -13.05
CA ARG A 345 11.24 31.58 -12.19
C ARG A 345 12.03 30.45 -11.54
N ARG A 346 11.39 29.29 -11.32
CA ARG A 346 11.91 28.20 -10.49
C ARG A 346 11.78 26.84 -11.18
N LYS A 347 12.32 26.72 -12.40
CA LYS A 347 12.18 25.54 -13.27
C LYS A 347 12.53 24.19 -12.61
N SER A 348 13.42 24.18 -11.62
CA SER A 348 13.85 22.96 -10.92
C SER A 348 13.05 22.66 -9.65
N THR A 349 12.29 23.63 -9.13
CA THR A 349 11.49 23.47 -7.92
C THR A 349 10.32 22.55 -8.19
N ARG A 350 10.03 21.65 -7.26
CA ARG A 350 8.87 20.76 -7.36
C ARG A 350 7.65 21.49 -6.83
N LEU A 351 6.65 21.68 -7.67
CA LEU A 351 5.37 22.24 -7.26
C LEU A 351 4.40 21.09 -7.01
N LEU A 352 3.98 20.96 -5.75
CA LEU A 352 3.11 19.88 -5.28
C LEU A 352 1.81 20.46 -4.74
N SER A 353 0.69 19.83 -5.04
CA SER A 353 -0.52 20.01 -4.24
C SER A 353 -1.00 18.68 -3.69
N GLY A 354 -1.45 18.64 -2.45
CA GLY A 354 -1.86 17.41 -1.81
C GLY A 354 -3.03 17.62 -0.87
N PRO A 355 -3.81 16.57 -0.58
CA PRO A 355 -4.78 16.63 0.51
C PRO A 355 -4.04 16.70 1.86
N ARG A 356 -4.79 17.03 2.90
CA ARG A 356 -4.37 16.87 4.28
C ARG A 356 -3.85 15.44 4.54
N PRO A 357 -2.69 15.26 5.21
CA PRO A 357 -2.17 13.94 5.55
C PRO A 357 -3.11 13.14 6.46
N GLU A 358 -3.17 11.82 6.26
CA GLU A 358 -3.79 10.95 7.25
C GLU A 358 -3.09 11.05 8.61
N ALA A 359 -3.88 10.89 9.68
CA ALA A 359 -3.33 10.74 11.02
C ALA A 359 -2.41 9.52 11.06
N LEU A 360 -1.24 9.68 11.67
CA LEU A 360 -0.37 8.56 11.92
C LEU A 360 -1.06 7.62 12.91
N SER A 361 -0.89 6.30 12.74
CA SER A 361 -1.32 5.33 13.76
C SER A 361 -0.20 5.02 14.76
N ARG A 362 1.06 5.13 14.32
CA ARG A 362 2.26 4.89 15.12
C ARG A 362 3.47 5.47 14.40
N THR A 363 4.55 5.69 15.13
CA THR A 363 5.87 6.01 14.58
C THR A 363 6.84 4.88 14.88
N ILE A 364 7.72 4.57 13.92
CA ILE A 364 8.67 3.46 14.00
C ILE A 364 10.06 3.98 13.71
N ARG A 365 11.00 3.79 14.63
CA ARG A 365 12.43 4.10 14.45
C ARG A 365 13.24 2.81 14.54
N THR A 366 13.95 2.47 13.48
CA THR A 366 14.76 1.26 13.43
C THR A 366 16.20 1.54 13.84
N SER A 367 16.85 0.58 14.52
CA SER A 367 18.26 0.65 14.86
C SER A 367 18.85 -0.76 14.88
N GLY A 368 19.68 -1.10 13.88
CA GLY A 368 20.18 -2.48 13.74
C GLY A 368 19.04 -3.50 13.67
N GLY A 369 19.00 -4.44 14.62
CA GLY A 369 17.98 -5.50 14.72
C GLY A 369 16.75 -5.16 15.59
N LEU A 370 16.59 -3.91 16.05
CA LEU A 370 15.45 -3.48 16.88
C LEU A 370 14.66 -2.34 16.24
N ALA A 371 13.42 -2.17 16.70
CA ALA A 371 12.57 -1.03 16.39
C ALA A 371 12.00 -0.43 17.68
N LEU A 372 12.07 0.90 17.81
CA LEU A 372 11.29 1.66 18.79
C LEU A 372 9.98 2.05 18.16
N VAL A 373 8.86 1.70 18.79
CA VAL A 373 7.51 1.97 18.30
C VAL A 373 6.73 2.69 19.37
N GLN A 374 6.04 3.76 18.97
CA GLN A 374 5.21 4.57 19.86
C GLN A 374 3.95 5.02 19.11
N THR A 375 2.91 5.33 19.87
CA THR A 375 1.75 6.07 19.36
C THR A 375 2.19 7.45 18.85
N PRO A 376 1.40 8.09 17.98
CA PRO A 376 1.65 9.47 17.57
C PRO A 376 1.67 10.41 18.77
N ASP A 377 2.35 11.53 18.61
CA ASP A 377 2.24 12.63 19.57
C ASP A 377 0.89 13.32 19.35
N GLU A 378 0.04 13.29 20.37
CA GLU A 378 -1.20 14.04 20.42
C GLU A 378 -1.04 15.02 21.57
N LEU A 379 -0.92 16.31 21.28
CA LEU A 379 -0.83 17.33 22.33
C LEU A 379 -2.18 17.39 23.08
N ARG A 380 -2.27 16.69 24.22
CA ARG A 380 -3.51 16.55 24.99
C ARG A 380 -3.74 17.66 26.02
N SER A 381 -2.80 18.58 26.22
CA SER A 381 -2.94 19.67 27.20
C SER A 381 -3.33 20.97 26.52
N LEU A 382 -4.52 21.47 26.83
CA LEU A 382 -4.98 22.78 26.41
C LEU A 382 -4.45 23.88 27.38
N PRO A 383 -4.30 25.14 26.93
CA PRO A 383 -3.79 26.23 27.77
C PRO A 383 -4.53 26.44 29.10
N ASP A 384 -5.83 26.09 29.17
CA ASP A 384 -6.64 26.15 30.39
C ASP A 384 -6.25 25.10 31.45
N GLN A 385 -5.55 24.03 31.04
CA GLN A 385 -4.98 23.02 31.92
C GLN A 385 -3.57 23.41 32.41
N TRP A 386 -2.96 24.45 31.83
CA TRP A 386 -1.61 24.86 32.19
C TRP A 386 -1.60 25.64 33.51
N ARG A 387 -0.52 25.47 34.27
CA ARG A 387 -0.29 26.19 35.52
C ARG A 387 0.74 27.30 35.30
N VAL A 388 0.31 28.56 35.42
CA VAL A 388 1.23 29.70 35.48
C VAL A 388 2.00 29.66 36.82
N VAL A 389 3.32 29.44 36.75
CA VAL A 389 4.21 29.34 37.93
C VAL A 389 4.89 30.66 38.29
N THR A 390 4.64 31.73 37.52
CA THR A 390 5.18 33.09 37.70
C THR A 390 4.12 34.05 38.22
N THR A 391 4.54 35.22 38.72
CA THR A 391 3.62 36.30 39.13
C THR A 391 2.94 36.98 37.93
N ALA A 392 3.71 37.25 36.86
CA ALA A 392 3.15 37.76 35.61
C ALA A 392 2.37 36.64 34.90
N ARG A 393 1.15 36.96 34.45
CA ARG A 393 0.29 36.07 33.66
C ARG A 393 0.37 36.46 32.18
N PRO A 394 0.37 35.49 31.25
CA PRO A 394 0.34 35.80 29.82
C PRO A 394 -0.94 36.57 29.45
N THR A 395 -0.81 37.55 28.56
CA THR A 395 -1.96 38.21 27.92
C THR A 395 -2.65 37.24 26.95
N PRO A 396 -3.90 37.51 26.50
CA PRO A 396 -4.54 36.67 25.49
C PRO A 396 -3.70 36.42 24.24
N GLU A 397 -2.94 37.43 23.80
CA GLU A 397 -2.04 37.34 22.63
C GLU A 397 -0.77 36.54 22.89
N GLN A 398 -0.38 36.33 24.16
CA GLN A 398 0.78 35.51 24.55
C GLN A 398 0.41 34.04 24.83
N TRP A 399 -0.88 33.72 24.85
CA TRP A 399 -1.40 32.35 24.95
C TRP A 399 -1.56 31.67 23.58
N VAL A 400 -1.65 32.48 22.53
CA VAL A 400 -1.69 32.10 21.11
C VAL A 400 -0.26 32.16 20.58
#